data_AF-A0A0R1HA06-F1
#
_entry.id   AF-A0A0R1HA06-F1
#
_cell.length_a   1.000
_cell.length_b   1.000
_cell.length_c   1.000
_cell.angle_alpha   90.00
_cell.angle_beta   90.00
_cell.angle_gamma   90.00
#
_symmetry.space_group_name_H-M   'P 1'
#
loop_
_entity.id
_entity.type
_entity.pdbx_description
1 polymer ?
#
loop_
_entity_poly.entity_id
_entity_poly.type
_entity_poly.pdbx_seq_one_letter_code
_entity_poly.pdbx_strand_id
1 'polypeptide(L)' 'MTVYDQCKLFKSWGQNDPDYYRVFVGVGLTEAQYKEITGQEYQETATASADE' A
#
# COMPACT_ATOMS: atom_id res chain seq x y z
N MET A 1 -5.46 1.39 16.97
CA MET A 1 -4.54 0.69 16.05
C MET A 1 -4.43 1.53 14.79
N THR A 2 -3.23 1.84 14.32
CA THR A 2 -3.05 2.61 13.07
C THR A 2 -3.22 1.70 11.86
N VAL A 3 -3.47 2.28 10.68
CA VAL A 3 -3.57 1.55 9.42
C VAL A 3 -2.29 0.75 9.14
N TYR A 4 -1.14 1.36 9.38
CA TYR A 4 0.16 0.69 9.31
C TYR A 4 0.25 -0.57 10.18
N ASP A 5 -0.17 -0.49 11.45
CA ASP A 5 -0.09 -1.64 12.35
C ASP A 5 -1.05 -2.77 11.93
N GLN A 6 -2.22 -2.40 11.39
CA GLN A 6 -3.17 -3.33 10.81
C GLN A 6 -2.63 -4.02 9.54
N CYS A 7 -1.93 -3.28 8.67
CA CYS A 7 -1.32 -3.82 7.46
C CYS A 7 -0.18 -4.81 7.76
N LYS A 8 0.65 -4.55 8.78
CA LYS A 8 1.63 -5.55 9.26
C LYS A 8 0.96 -6.82 9.77
N LEU A 9 -0.18 -6.68 10.45
CA LEU A 9 -0.95 -7.79 10.98
C LEU A 9 -1.49 -8.67 9.83
N PHE A 10 -2.03 -8.06 8.79
CA PHE A 10 -2.44 -8.76 7.57
C PHE A 10 -1.26 -9.44 6.87
N LYS A 11 -0.09 -8.79 6.82
CA LYS A 11 1.12 -9.38 6.26
C LYS A 11 1.53 -10.65 7.01
N SER A 12 1.46 -10.60 8.34
CA SER A 12 1.71 -11.76 9.21
C SER A 12 0.67 -12.88 9.05
N TRP A 13 -0.54 -12.56 8.59
CA TRP A 13 -1.59 -13.56 8.29
C TRP A 13 -1.46 -14.17 6.89
N GLY A 14 -0.44 -13.75 6.12
CA GLY A 14 -0.14 -14.30 4.79
C GLY A 14 -0.57 -13.40 3.63
N GLN A 15 -1.10 -12.20 3.90
CA GLN A 15 -1.41 -11.26 2.82
C GLN A 15 -0.12 -10.71 2.23
N ASN A 16 0.18 -11.05 0.97
CA ASN A 16 1.41 -10.63 0.31
C ASN A 16 1.17 -9.72 -0.88
N ASP A 17 -0.10 -9.51 -1.25
CA ASP A 17 -0.46 -8.71 -2.41
C ASP A 17 -0.12 -7.23 -2.20
N PRO A 18 0.79 -6.65 -3.01
CA PRO A 18 1.19 -5.25 -2.87
C PRO A 18 0.02 -4.31 -3.18
N ASP A 19 -0.83 -4.64 -4.14
CA ASP A 19 -1.99 -3.83 -4.52
C ASP A 19 -3.00 -3.68 -3.37
N TYR A 20 -3.10 -4.69 -2.50
CA TYR A 20 -3.90 -4.62 -1.28
C TYR A 20 -3.40 -3.51 -0.33
N TYR A 21 -2.09 -3.30 -0.21
CA TYR A 21 -1.53 -2.25 0.66
C TYR A 21 -1.58 -0.87 0.01
N ARG A 22 -1.65 -0.83 -1.31
CA ARG A 22 -1.62 0.38 -2.11
C ARG A 22 -2.80 1.29 -1.82
N VAL A 23 -4.00 0.73 -1.65
CA VAL A 23 -5.24 1.51 -1.36
C VAL A 23 -5.19 2.23 -0.01
N PHE A 24 -4.29 1.84 0.88
CA PHE A 24 -4.12 2.47 2.19
C PHE A 24 -3.09 3.62 2.16
N VAL A 25 -2.29 3.71 1.08
CA VAL A 25 -1.35 4.82 0.88
C VAL A 25 -2.14 6.11 0.71
N GLY A 26 -1.82 7.13 1.51
CA GLY A 26 -2.56 8.40 1.56
C GLY A 26 -3.79 8.41 2.49
N VAL A 27 -4.33 7.23 2.87
CA VAL A 27 -5.43 7.11 3.86
C VAL A 27 -4.90 6.96 5.29
N GLY A 28 -3.72 6.36 5.43
CA GLY A 28 -3.06 6.16 6.71
C GLY A 28 -1.74 5.41 6.64
N LEU A 29 -1.33 5.02 5.43
CA LEU A 29 -0.04 4.43 5.10
C LEU A 29 0.76 5.46 4.29
N THR A 30 2.06 5.56 4.57
CA THR A 30 2.97 6.36 3.74
C THR A 30 3.63 5.47 2.69
N GLU A 31 4.16 6.06 1.62
CA GLU A 31 4.89 5.34 0.57
C GLU A 31 6.08 4.55 1.15
N ALA A 32 6.77 5.13 2.13
CA ALA A 32 7.87 4.48 2.84
C ALA A 32 7.39 3.24 3.62
N GLN A 33 6.26 3.35 4.32
CA GLN A 33 5.68 2.23 5.05
C GLN A 33 5.13 1.15 4.10
N TYR A 34 4.59 1.53 2.95
CA TYR A 34 4.16 0.60 1.92
C TYR A 34 5.35 -0.24 1.43
N LYS A 35 6.48 0.41 1.16
CA LYS A 35 7.73 -0.26 0.78
C LYS A 35 8.26 -1.17 1.87
N GLU A 36 8.10 -0.79 3.14
CA GLU A 36 8.51 -1.63 4.26
C GLU A 36 7.67 -2.90 4.39
N ILE A 37 6.35 -2.82 4.13
CA ILE A 37 5.42 -3.96 4.24
C ILE A 37 5.52 -4.88 3.03
N THR A 38 5.59 -4.31 1.83
CA THR A 38 5.51 -5.05 0.56
C THR A 38 6.88 -5.39 -0.02
N GLY A 39 7.92 -4.65 0.35
CA GLY A 39 9.22 -4.67 -0.32
C GLY A 39 9.25 -3.95 -1.66
N GLN A 40 8.12 -3.38 -2.11
CA GLN A 40 7.99 -2.72 -3.41
C GLN A 40 7.90 -1.21 -3.27
N GLU A 41 8.45 -0.48 -4.24
CA GLU A 41 8.24 0.95 -4.29
C GLU A 41 6.78 1.25 -4.63
N TYR A 42 6.19 2.21 -3.92
CA TYR A 42 4.86 2.69 -4.27
C TYR A 42 4.95 3.35 -5.64
N GLN A 43 4.39 2.69 -6.64
CA GLN A 43 4.12 3.32 -7.91
C GLN A 43 2.65 3.68 -7.88
N GLU A 44 2.38 4.98 -7.75
CA GLU A 44 1.11 5.51 -8.20
C GLU A 44 1.07 5.24 -9.69
N THR A 45 0.48 4.12 -10.11
CA THR A 45 0.05 4.00 -11.49
C THR A 45 -0.87 5.18 -11.67
N ALA A 46 -0.36 6.21 -12.33
CA ALA A 46 -1.14 7.34 -12.74
C ALA A 46 -2.39 6.72 -13.38
N THR A 47 -3.54 6.89 -12.74
CA THR A 47 -4.75 7.10 -13.53
C THR A 47 -4.41 8.35 -14.31
N ALA A 48 -3.78 8.16 -15.46
CA ALA A 48 -3.83 9.09 -16.54
C ALA A 48 -5.31 9.25 -16.82
N SER A 49 -5.88 10.27 -16.20
CA SER A 49 -6.84 11.09 -16.91
C SER A 49 -6.10 11.57 -18.17
N ALA A 50 -6.30 10.87 -19.26
CA ALA A 50 -6.00 11.27 -20.63
C ALA A 50 -7.04 10.48 -21.46
N ASP A 51 -8.27 10.97 -21.51
CA ASP A 51 -8.74 11.88 -22.56
C ASP A 51 -8.77 11.16 -23.92
N GLU A 52 -9.96 10.64 -24.24
CA GLU A 52 -10.69 10.68 -25.52
C GLU A 52 -11.77 9.57 -25.61
#